data_AF-A0A542LQG7-F1
#
_entry.id   AF-A0A542LQG7-F1
#
_cell.length_a   1.000
_cell.length_b   1.000
_cell.length_c   1.000
_cell.angle_alpha   90.00
_cell.angle_beta   90.00
_cell.angle_gamma   90.00
#
_symmetry.space_group_name_H-M   'P 1'
#
loop_
_entity.id
_entity.type
_entity.pdbx_description
1 polymer ?
#
loop_
_entity_poly.entity_id
_entity_poly.type
_entity_poly.pdbx_seq_one_letter_code
_entity_poly.pdbx_strand_id
1 'polypeptide(L)'
;MNTVLSPSAPEAFWARLQPWCRTFGITRVADITGLDDLGLPTCVAIRPASRALSVSQGKGLSAAQARISAVMESIETWHAERIDGPIYHGTAARARADGLALADLYAFAHRPTRLPLEAVPTQFVEVERLLGGPAAWVPLDCLSTDFCYDIDSPPVFMRSSNGLAAGQTRDAALLHALCEVVERNAVQRWMQGPAFQGAARRVTAAAAAPLAPLLERCAAAGQVLLAWDIPAGAGLHCHAVMLLGSPDARAARDVGAFSGFGCSPDPRAALQAAVLETVQSRLTMISGARDDLFPEEFERCRDAAFARAMWVRHEHSAPLDAFADAAEDTAADAVAAAIERDFGQPVYWRDLGRHDAPFAVVRALVPGMQQLGMDQVYYCQNRRAA
;
A
#
# COMPACT_ATOMS: atom_id res chain seq x y z
N MET A 1 -5.78 0.79 -0.10
CA MET A 1 -6.70 0.13 -1.05
C MET A 1 -7.32 -1.21 -0.56
N ASN A 2 -8.34 -1.23 0.31
CA ASN A 2 -8.96 -2.49 0.79
C ASN A 2 -10.41 -2.74 0.33
N THR A 3 -10.84 -2.10 -0.76
CA THR A 3 -12.21 -2.23 -1.29
C THR A 3 -12.42 -3.47 -2.18
N VAL A 4 -11.38 -3.94 -2.89
CA VAL A 4 -11.45 -5.14 -3.77
C VAL A 4 -11.54 -6.45 -2.99
N LEU A 5 -11.28 -6.41 -1.68
CA LEU A 5 -11.29 -7.60 -0.82
C LEU A 5 -12.56 -7.79 -0.01
N SER A 6 -13.61 -6.98 -0.20
CA SER A 6 -14.87 -7.21 0.53
C SER A 6 -15.39 -8.61 0.21
N PRO A 7 -15.31 -9.56 1.15
CA PRO A 7 -15.91 -10.85 0.92
C PRO A 7 -17.40 -10.63 0.80
N SER A 8 -18.07 -11.36 -0.09
CA SER A 8 -19.54 -11.32 -0.18
C SER A 8 -20.23 -11.67 1.15
N ALA A 9 -19.50 -12.34 2.06
CA ALA A 9 -19.88 -12.56 3.45
C ALA A 9 -18.67 -12.32 4.39
N PRO A 10 -18.41 -11.06 4.81
CA PRO A 10 -17.26 -10.71 5.63
C PRO A 10 -17.20 -11.48 6.95
N GLU A 11 -18.34 -11.72 7.59
CA GLU A 11 -18.44 -12.43 8.87
C GLU A 11 -18.06 -13.91 8.70
N ALA A 12 -18.53 -14.55 7.63
CA ALA A 12 -18.19 -15.94 7.33
C ALA A 12 -16.71 -16.10 6.95
N PHE A 13 -16.15 -15.15 6.22
CA PHE A 13 -14.72 -15.16 5.92
C PHE A 13 -13.87 -14.92 7.17
N TRP A 14 -14.27 -13.97 8.03
CA TRP A 14 -13.61 -13.74 9.31
C TRP A 14 -13.59 -15.00 10.18
N ALA A 15 -14.71 -15.73 10.28
CA ALA A 15 -14.77 -16.97 11.04
C ALA A 15 -13.79 -18.05 10.53
N ARG A 16 -13.53 -18.10 9.22
CA ARG A 16 -12.53 -19.00 8.61
C ARG A 16 -11.09 -18.49 8.79
N LEU A 17 -10.88 -17.19 8.81
CA LEU A 17 -9.57 -16.55 8.90
C LEU A 17 -9.05 -16.49 10.35
N GLN A 18 -9.92 -16.25 11.33
CA GLN A 18 -9.54 -16.07 12.74
C GLN A 18 -8.66 -17.21 13.31
N PRO A 19 -8.91 -18.50 13.05
CA PRO A 19 -8.06 -19.59 13.53
C PRO A 19 -6.60 -19.48 13.05
N TRP A 20 -6.36 -18.87 11.89
CA TRP A 20 -5.02 -18.71 11.31
C TRP A 20 -4.17 -17.66 12.02
N CYS A 21 -4.77 -16.74 12.78
CA CYS A 21 -4.04 -15.67 13.46
C CYS A 21 -2.87 -16.22 14.30
N ARG A 22 -3.10 -17.32 15.03
CA ARG A 22 -2.06 -17.95 15.86
C ARG A 22 -0.92 -18.53 15.03
N THR A 23 -1.22 -19.14 13.88
CA THR A 23 -0.22 -19.69 12.95
C THR A 23 0.76 -18.62 12.47
N PHE A 24 0.24 -17.42 12.21
CA PHE A 24 1.04 -16.28 11.76
C PHE A 24 1.61 -15.43 12.90
N GLY A 25 1.46 -15.86 14.16
CA GLY A 25 1.99 -15.12 15.32
C GLY A 25 1.23 -13.83 15.64
N ILE A 26 0.02 -13.65 15.12
CA ILE A 26 -0.87 -12.55 15.48
C ILE A 26 -1.46 -12.86 16.86
N THR A 27 -1.04 -12.08 17.84
CA THR A 27 -1.39 -12.30 19.26
C THR A 27 -2.67 -11.58 19.66
N ARG A 28 -3.01 -10.50 18.95
CA ARG A 28 -4.19 -9.67 19.23
C ARG A 28 -4.69 -9.02 17.96
N VAL A 29 -6.02 -8.96 17.85
CA VAL A 29 -6.74 -8.10 16.90
C VAL A 29 -7.63 -7.18 17.72
N ALA A 30 -7.46 -5.88 17.58
CA ALA A 30 -8.17 -4.89 18.40
C ALA A 30 -8.93 -3.90 17.52
N ASP A 31 -10.16 -3.60 17.90
CA ASP A 31 -10.95 -2.51 17.34
C ASP A 31 -10.48 -1.19 17.95
N ILE A 32 -10.11 -0.23 17.10
CA ILE A 32 -9.65 1.10 17.51
C ILE A 32 -10.55 2.21 17.00
N THR A 33 -11.72 1.89 16.42
CA THR A 33 -12.65 2.88 15.86
C THR A 33 -13.04 3.95 16.86
N GLY A 34 -13.28 3.56 18.11
CA GLY A 34 -13.67 4.49 19.17
C GLY A 34 -12.59 5.51 19.58
N LEU A 35 -11.37 5.42 19.04
CA LEU A 35 -10.36 6.45 19.24
C LEU A 35 -10.58 7.66 18.33
N ASP A 36 -11.31 7.55 17.23
CA ASP A 36 -11.65 8.67 16.34
C ASP A 36 -13.12 9.08 16.49
N ASP A 37 -13.44 10.32 16.14
CA ASP A 37 -14.81 10.84 16.10
C ASP A 37 -15.51 10.60 14.74
N LEU A 38 -14.76 10.20 13.72
CA LEU A 38 -15.27 9.91 12.38
C LEU A 38 -15.90 8.52 12.23
N GLY A 39 -15.71 7.63 13.21
CA GLY A 39 -16.42 6.36 13.30
C GLY A 39 -16.19 5.39 12.13
N LEU A 40 -15.04 5.47 11.44
CA LEU A 40 -14.67 4.47 10.44
C LEU A 40 -14.27 3.15 11.15
N PRO A 41 -14.91 2.00 10.83
CA PRO A 41 -14.45 0.69 11.29
C PRO A 41 -12.98 0.46 10.97
N THR A 42 -12.16 0.38 12.01
CA THR A 42 -10.70 0.30 11.94
C THR A 42 -10.19 -0.62 13.02
N CYS A 43 -9.35 -1.58 12.64
CA CYS A 43 -8.76 -2.55 13.55
C CYS A 43 -7.24 -2.56 13.38
N VAL A 44 -6.56 -3.09 14.39
CA VAL A 44 -5.12 -3.37 14.34
C VAL A 44 -4.88 -4.85 14.60
N ALA A 45 -3.91 -5.43 13.91
CA ALA A 45 -3.40 -6.78 14.16
C ALA A 45 -1.96 -6.68 14.69
N ILE A 46 -1.70 -7.31 15.84
CA ILE A 46 -0.43 -7.18 16.57
C ILE A 46 0.35 -8.50 16.47
N ARG A 47 1.52 -8.43 15.84
CA ARG A 47 2.47 -9.53 15.65
C ARG A 47 3.83 -9.14 16.26
N PRO A 48 4.06 -9.39 17.56
CA PRO A 48 5.23 -8.88 18.28
C PRO A 48 6.59 -9.33 17.75
N ALA A 49 6.65 -10.51 17.10
CA ALA A 49 7.87 -11.06 16.50
C ALA A 49 7.94 -10.80 14.98
N SER A 50 7.31 -9.71 14.53
CA SER A 50 7.43 -9.23 13.16
C SER A 50 8.87 -8.83 12.84
N ARG A 51 9.32 -9.14 11.63
CA ARG A 51 10.60 -8.64 11.11
C ARG A 51 10.42 -7.34 10.31
N ALA A 52 9.18 -6.94 10.08
CA ALA A 52 8.76 -5.61 9.65
C ALA A 52 8.11 -4.86 10.83
N LEU A 53 6.98 -4.20 10.60
CA LEU A 53 6.20 -3.55 11.65
C LEU A 53 5.45 -4.57 12.49
N SER A 54 5.40 -4.35 13.80
CA SER A 54 4.67 -5.20 14.76
C SER A 54 3.16 -5.00 14.70
N VAL A 55 2.70 -3.89 14.11
CA VAL A 55 1.28 -3.51 14.04
C VAL A 55 0.89 -3.28 12.59
N SER A 56 -0.04 -4.10 12.10
CA SER A 56 -0.73 -3.88 10.81
C SER A 56 -2.10 -3.27 11.08
N GLN A 57 -2.59 -2.44 10.16
CA GLN A 57 -3.86 -1.75 10.35
C GLN A 57 -4.87 -2.15 9.27
N GLY A 58 -6.14 -2.19 9.62
CA GLY A 58 -7.19 -2.53 8.68
C GLY A 58 -8.39 -1.63 8.80
N LYS A 59 -9.05 -1.40 7.67
CA LYS A 59 -10.26 -0.56 7.54
C LYS A 59 -11.36 -1.31 6.81
N GLY A 60 -12.59 -0.87 6.99
CA GLY A 60 -13.72 -1.37 6.22
C GLY A 60 -15.00 -0.58 6.47
N LEU A 61 -16.06 -0.94 5.73
CA LEU A 61 -17.41 -0.44 5.98
C LEU A 61 -18.09 -1.17 7.15
N SER A 62 -17.56 -2.32 7.55
CA SER A 62 -17.98 -3.08 8.72
C SER A 62 -16.80 -3.46 9.62
N ALA A 63 -17.09 -3.78 10.88
CA ALA A 63 -16.08 -4.27 11.83
C ALA A 63 -15.42 -5.57 11.34
N ALA A 64 -16.16 -6.47 10.68
CA ALA A 64 -15.61 -7.70 10.12
C ALA A 64 -14.60 -7.40 9.01
N GLN A 65 -14.92 -6.48 8.09
CA GLN A 65 -14.00 -6.05 7.04
C GLN A 65 -12.73 -5.41 7.61
N ALA A 66 -12.86 -4.57 8.64
CA ALA A 66 -11.71 -3.95 9.30
C ALA A 66 -10.77 -4.99 9.94
N ARG A 67 -11.33 -6.02 10.61
CA ARG A 67 -10.56 -7.13 11.18
C ARG A 67 -9.86 -7.97 10.11
N ILE A 68 -10.59 -8.35 9.06
CA ILE A 68 -10.04 -9.09 7.92
C ILE A 68 -8.88 -8.30 7.32
N SER A 69 -9.10 -7.03 7.01
CA SER A 69 -8.09 -6.15 6.44
C SER A 69 -6.83 -6.09 7.30
N ALA A 70 -6.95 -5.94 8.63
CA ALA A 70 -5.78 -5.83 9.51
C ALA A 70 -4.99 -7.15 9.58
N VAL A 71 -5.70 -8.27 9.62
CA VAL A 71 -5.09 -9.61 9.68
C VAL A 71 -4.44 -9.97 8.34
N MET A 72 -5.10 -9.69 7.22
CA MET A 72 -4.56 -9.98 5.89
C MET A 72 -3.27 -9.19 5.63
N GLU A 73 -3.22 -7.90 5.97
CA GLU A 73 -1.99 -7.08 5.87
C GLU A 73 -0.84 -7.64 6.73
N SER A 74 -1.15 -8.17 7.91
CA SER A 74 -0.14 -8.80 8.78
C SER A 74 0.35 -10.14 8.22
N ILE A 75 -0.54 -10.92 7.61
CA ILE A 75 -0.24 -12.21 6.97
C ILE A 75 0.60 -12.01 5.70
N GLU A 76 0.24 -11.05 4.86
CA GLU A 76 1.02 -10.61 3.69
C GLU A 76 2.49 -10.42 4.07
N THR A 77 2.70 -9.56 5.07
CA THR A 77 4.03 -9.23 5.56
C THR A 77 4.73 -10.46 6.16
N TRP A 78 4.03 -11.32 6.89
CA TRP A 78 4.62 -12.55 7.44
C TRP A 78 5.22 -13.46 6.36
N HIS A 79 4.54 -13.58 5.21
CA HIS A 79 5.00 -14.36 4.07
C HIS A 79 6.20 -13.70 3.38
N ALA A 80 6.16 -12.38 3.19
CA ALA A 80 7.28 -11.65 2.58
C ALA A 80 8.52 -11.54 3.49
N GLU A 81 8.38 -11.77 4.80
CA GLU A 81 9.52 -11.96 5.72
C GLU A 81 10.18 -13.35 5.60
N ARG A 82 9.49 -14.32 4.99
CA ARG A 82 9.85 -15.74 4.96
C ARG A 82 9.70 -16.29 3.55
N ILE A 83 10.48 -15.72 2.63
CA ILE A 83 10.49 -16.18 1.24
C ILE A 83 11.15 -17.56 1.18
N ASP A 84 10.33 -18.56 0.89
CA ASP A 84 10.77 -19.94 0.67
C ASP A 84 11.17 -20.18 -0.79
N GLY A 85 12.00 -21.20 -1.01
CA GLY A 85 12.40 -21.68 -2.35
C GLY A 85 13.90 -21.59 -2.62
N PRO A 86 14.36 -22.01 -3.81
CA PRO A 86 15.78 -21.93 -4.18
C PRO A 86 16.27 -20.48 -4.20
N ILE A 87 17.34 -20.22 -3.45
CA ILE A 87 18.03 -18.92 -3.44
C ILE A 87 19.43 -19.14 -4.03
N TYR A 88 19.76 -18.35 -5.06
CA TYR A 88 21.10 -18.30 -5.59
C TYR A 88 21.91 -17.25 -4.81
N HIS A 89 23.10 -17.61 -4.33
CA HIS A 89 24.00 -16.72 -3.61
C HIS A 89 25.24 -16.43 -4.47
N GLY A 90 25.47 -15.17 -4.82
CA GLY A 90 26.66 -14.79 -5.57
C GLY A 90 26.56 -13.39 -6.16
N THR A 91 27.42 -13.07 -7.12
CA THR A 91 27.29 -11.82 -7.89
C THR A 91 26.41 -12.05 -9.11
N ALA A 92 25.79 -10.99 -9.63
CA ALA A 92 25.01 -11.10 -10.86
C ALA A 92 25.86 -11.46 -12.08
N ALA A 93 27.12 -11.02 -12.13
CA ALA A 93 28.07 -11.47 -13.14
C ALA A 93 28.26 -13.00 -13.13
N ARG A 94 28.38 -13.60 -11.94
CA ARG A 94 28.49 -15.06 -11.81
C ARG A 94 27.18 -15.77 -12.13
N ALA A 95 26.05 -15.25 -11.65
CA ALA A 95 24.73 -15.82 -11.94
C ALA A 95 24.47 -15.92 -13.46
N ARG A 96 24.77 -14.86 -14.21
CA ARG A 96 24.65 -14.89 -15.68
C ARG A 96 25.63 -15.87 -16.33
N ALA A 97 26.86 -15.98 -15.82
CA ALA A 97 27.84 -16.97 -16.30
C ALA A 97 27.38 -18.42 -16.05
N ASP A 98 26.62 -18.65 -14.98
CA ASP A 98 25.98 -19.93 -14.65
C ASP A 98 24.65 -20.15 -15.40
N GLY A 99 24.26 -19.24 -16.30
CA GLY A 99 23.10 -19.37 -17.18
C GLY A 99 21.78 -18.85 -16.61
N LEU A 100 21.79 -18.13 -15.48
CA LEU A 100 20.57 -17.55 -14.91
C LEU A 100 20.14 -16.32 -15.72
N ALA A 101 18.86 -16.29 -16.10
CA ALA A 101 18.23 -15.15 -16.74
C ALA A 101 17.85 -14.08 -15.70
N LEU A 102 18.77 -13.16 -15.40
CA LEU A 102 18.49 -12.05 -14.48
C LEU A 102 17.62 -10.98 -15.14
N ALA A 103 16.67 -10.42 -14.37
CA ALA A 103 16.04 -9.15 -14.74
C ALA A 103 17.06 -7.99 -14.74
N ASP A 104 16.70 -6.87 -15.36
CA ASP A 104 17.55 -5.66 -15.32
C ASP A 104 17.64 -5.13 -13.88
N LEU A 105 18.84 -5.21 -13.30
CA LEU A 105 19.11 -4.79 -11.92
C LEU A 105 18.94 -3.28 -11.75
N TYR A 106 19.26 -2.50 -12.78
CA TYR A 106 19.21 -1.04 -12.71
C TYR A 106 17.78 -0.50 -12.79
N ALA A 107 16.83 -1.33 -13.21
CA ALA A 107 15.41 -1.01 -13.18
C ALA A 107 14.82 -1.12 -11.75
N PHE A 108 15.53 -1.71 -10.80
CA PHE A 108 15.11 -1.75 -9.39
C PHE A 108 15.69 -0.59 -8.60
N ALA A 109 14.93 -0.09 -7.62
CA ALA A 109 15.44 0.87 -6.65
C ALA A 109 16.56 0.25 -5.82
N HIS A 110 17.72 0.91 -5.79
CA HIS A 110 18.92 0.43 -5.11
C HIS A 110 19.71 1.59 -4.51
N ARG A 111 20.46 1.29 -3.45
CA ARG A 111 21.39 2.23 -2.82
C ARG A 111 22.62 2.43 -3.70
N PRO A 112 23.27 3.61 -3.63
CA PRO A 112 24.57 3.80 -4.24
C PRO A 112 25.59 2.78 -3.68
N THR A 113 26.33 2.13 -4.56
CA THR A 113 27.35 1.13 -4.21
C THR A 113 28.73 1.57 -4.70
N ARG A 114 29.79 1.12 -4.02
CA ARG A 114 31.18 1.35 -4.46
C ARG A 114 31.57 0.50 -5.68
N LEU A 115 30.95 -0.66 -5.82
CA LEU A 115 31.11 -1.58 -6.94
C LEU A 115 29.93 -1.44 -7.90
N PRO A 116 30.09 -1.73 -9.20
CA PRO A 116 28.95 -1.95 -10.09
C PRO A 116 28.03 -3.03 -9.49
N LEU A 117 26.70 -2.89 -9.66
CA LEU A 117 25.72 -3.86 -9.13
C LEU A 117 26.07 -5.30 -9.54
N GLU A 118 26.66 -5.47 -10.72
CA GLU A 118 27.05 -6.77 -11.26
C GLU A 118 28.13 -7.51 -10.45
N ALA A 119 28.91 -6.78 -9.65
CA ALA A 119 29.95 -7.31 -8.79
C ALA A 119 29.55 -7.34 -7.31
N VAL A 120 28.36 -6.85 -6.95
CA VAL A 120 27.87 -6.82 -5.58
C VAL A 120 27.35 -8.22 -5.19
N PRO A 121 27.85 -8.82 -4.09
CA PRO A 121 27.27 -10.06 -3.55
C PRO A 121 25.80 -9.86 -3.23
N THR A 122 24.95 -10.68 -3.85
CA THR A 122 23.49 -10.53 -3.84
C THR A 122 22.85 -11.93 -3.76
N GLN A 123 21.69 -11.99 -3.09
CA GLN A 123 20.83 -13.17 -3.14
C GLN A 123 19.80 -12.98 -4.25
N PHE A 124 19.64 -13.98 -5.11
CA PHE A 124 18.66 -13.97 -6.18
C PHE A 124 17.64 -15.07 -6.00
N VAL A 125 16.42 -14.80 -6.45
CA VAL A 125 15.28 -15.70 -6.38
C VAL A 125 14.49 -15.61 -7.68
N GLU A 126 13.98 -16.75 -8.13
CA GLU A 126 13.22 -16.85 -9.36
C GLU A 126 11.83 -16.20 -9.23
N VAL A 127 11.32 -15.59 -10.30
CA VAL A 127 9.97 -15.03 -10.42
C VAL A 127 9.39 -15.38 -11.78
N GLU A 128 8.08 -15.53 -11.84
CA GLU A 128 7.37 -15.85 -13.07
C GLU A 128 6.99 -14.57 -13.82
N ARG A 129 6.99 -14.62 -15.15
CA ARG A 129 6.40 -13.55 -15.96
C ARG A 129 4.89 -13.76 -16.04
N LEU A 130 4.12 -12.75 -15.66
CA LEU A 130 2.67 -12.89 -15.49
C LEU A 130 1.95 -13.23 -16.80
N LEU A 131 2.33 -12.60 -17.91
CA LEU A 131 1.76 -12.85 -19.25
C LEU A 131 2.39 -14.02 -20.00
N GLY A 132 3.15 -14.87 -19.30
CA GLY A 132 3.90 -15.97 -19.88
C GLY A 132 5.26 -15.55 -20.44
N GLY A 133 6.08 -16.55 -20.77
CA GLY A 133 7.49 -16.39 -21.15
C GLY A 133 8.44 -17.03 -20.13
N PRO A 134 9.77 -16.89 -20.32
CA PRO A 134 10.73 -17.45 -19.38
C PRO A 134 10.64 -16.74 -18.02
N ALA A 135 10.81 -17.52 -16.95
CA ALA A 135 11.03 -16.99 -15.62
C ALA A 135 12.31 -16.14 -15.59
N ALA A 136 12.39 -15.23 -14.63
CA ALA A 136 13.55 -14.39 -14.41
C ALA A 136 14.04 -14.51 -12.97
N TRP A 137 15.29 -14.17 -12.73
CA TRP A 137 15.88 -14.09 -11.40
C TRP A 137 16.00 -12.62 -11.00
N VAL A 138 15.50 -12.29 -9.81
CA VAL A 138 15.51 -10.91 -9.26
C VAL A 138 16.24 -10.90 -7.92
N PRO A 139 16.75 -9.74 -7.48
CA PRO A 139 17.28 -9.61 -6.12
C PRO A 139 16.19 -9.98 -5.08
N LEU A 140 16.54 -10.85 -4.13
CA LEU A 140 15.64 -11.29 -3.06
C LEU A 140 15.08 -10.13 -2.25
N ASP A 141 15.89 -9.09 -2.05
CA ASP A 141 15.51 -7.85 -1.38
C ASP A 141 14.28 -7.17 -2.02
N CYS A 142 14.07 -7.31 -3.33
CA CYS A 142 12.91 -6.72 -3.99
C CYS A 142 11.58 -7.42 -3.67
N LEU A 143 11.62 -8.66 -3.16
CA LEU A 143 10.46 -9.40 -2.69
C LEU A 143 10.29 -9.35 -1.17
N SER A 144 11.37 -9.09 -0.44
CA SER A 144 11.42 -9.26 1.02
C SER A 144 10.89 -8.06 1.78
N THR A 145 10.16 -8.34 2.86
CA THR A 145 9.83 -7.38 3.93
C THR A 145 10.52 -7.75 5.24
N ASP A 146 11.57 -8.57 5.20
CA ASP A 146 12.44 -8.73 6.36
C ASP A 146 13.26 -7.44 6.54
N PHE A 147 12.93 -6.58 7.49
CA PHE A 147 13.70 -5.37 7.76
C PHE A 147 14.73 -5.57 8.87
N CYS A 148 14.93 -6.82 9.33
CA CYS A 148 15.97 -7.17 10.29
C CYS A 148 17.27 -7.46 9.54
N TYR A 149 18.18 -6.49 9.51
CA TYR A 149 19.50 -6.64 8.90
C TYR A 149 20.58 -5.90 9.71
N ASP A 150 21.85 -6.18 9.40
CA ASP A 150 22.99 -5.49 10.02
C ASP A 150 23.16 -4.09 9.41
N ILE A 151 23.19 -3.06 10.25
CA ILE A 151 23.34 -1.66 9.81
C ILE A 151 24.65 -1.42 9.05
N ASP A 152 25.69 -2.19 9.35
CA ASP A 152 26.98 -2.11 8.66
C ASP A 152 26.98 -2.86 7.31
N SER A 153 25.93 -3.64 7.04
CA SER A 153 25.73 -4.37 5.80
C SER A 153 24.26 -4.31 5.34
N PRO A 154 23.75 -3.11 5.01
CA PRO A 154 22.36 -2.96 4.62
C PRO A 154 22.07 -3.62 3.25
N PRO A 155 20.81 -4.01 3.00
CA PRO A 155 20.34 -4.42 1.68
C PRO A 155 20.69 -3.38 0.61
N VAL A 156 21.18 -3.87 -0.52
CA VAL A 156 21.55 -3.02 -1.66
C VAL A 156 20.31 -2.59 -2.41
N PHE A 157 19.39 -3.52 -2.64
CA PHE A 157 18.10 -3.23 -3.26
C PHE A 157 17.06 -2.91 -2.19
N MET A 158 16.09 -2.07 -2.55
CA MET A 158 15.06 -1.61 -1.61
C MET A 158 14.10 -2.74 -1.26
N ARG A 159 13.99 -3.03 0.05
CA ARG A 159 12.90 -3.81 0.65
C ARG A 159 11.71 -2.89 0.87
N SER A 160 10.51 -3.32 0.46
CA SER A 160 9.27 -2.57 0.64
C SER A 160 8.06 -3.50 0.56
N SER A 161 6.89 -3.05 1.02
CA SER A 161 5.63 -3.78 0.84
C SER A 161 4.97 -3.55 -0.51
N ASN A 162 5.50 -2.67 -1.38
CA ASN A 162 4.86 -2.30 -2.64
C ASN A 162 4.59 -3.52 -3.55
N GLY A 163 3.33 -3.75 -3.91
CA GLY A 163 2.95 -4.88 -4.75
C GLY A 163 2.87 -6.22 -4.01
N LEU A 164 2.95 -6.20 -2.67
CA LEU A 164 2.58 -7.34 -1.83
C LEU A 164 1.08 -7.25 -1.54
N ALA A 165 0.35 -8.32 -1.82
CA ALA A 165 -1.08 -8.34 -1.53
C ALA A 165 -1.56 -9.76 -1.23
N ALA A 166 -2.62 -9.84 -0.44
CA ALA A 166 -3.36 -11.06 -0.21
C ALA A 166 -4.82 -10.91 -0.64
N GLY A 167 -5.45 -12.03 -0.94
CA GLY A 167 -6.84 -12.05 -1.33
C GLY A 167 -7.47 -13.43 -1.21
N GLN A 168 -8.79 -13.51 -1.34
CA GLN A 168 -9.51 -14.79 -1.29
C GLN A 168 -9.10 -15.75 -2.42
N THR A 169 -8.65 -15.18 -3.54
CA THR A 169 -8.16 -15.89 -4.71
C THR A 169 -6.85 -15.26 -5.15
N ARG A 170 -6.01 -16.04 -5.84
CA ARG A 170 -4.76 -15.55 -6.43
C ARG A 170 -4.99 -14.36 -7.37
N ASP A 171 -5.98 -14.42 -8.25
CA ASP A 171 -6.27 -13.35 -9.21
C ASP A 171 -6.66 -12.03 -8.51
N ALA A 172 -7.49 -12.10 -7.46
CA ALA A 172 -7.82 -10.92 -6.66
C ALA A 172 -6.59 -10.33 -5.95
N ALA A 173 -5.68 -11.18 -5.44
CA ALA A 173 -4.43 -10.73 -4.84
C ALA A 173 -3.51 -10.08 -5.89
N LEU A 174 -3.40 -10.67 -7.09
CA LEU A 174 -2.61 -10.12 -8.19
C LEU A 174 -3.16 -8.79 -8.68
N LEU A 175 -4.49 -8.67 -8.88
CA LEU A 175 -5.11 -7.42 -9.28
C LEU A 175 -4.80 -6.31 -8.26
N HIS A 176 -4.93 -6.60 -6.96
CA HIS A 176 -4.58 -5.66 -5.90
C HIS A 176 -3.10 -5.25 -6.00
N ALA A 177 -2.19 -6.22 -6.05
CA ALA A 177 -0.76 -5.96 -6.14
C ALA A 177 -0.39 -5.06 -7.33
N LEU A 178 -0.99 -5.29 -8.51
CA LEU A 178 -0.77 -4.47 -9.70
C LEU A 178 -1.35 -3.07 -9.56
N CYS A 179 -2.56 -2.93 -9.02
CA CYS A 179 -3.15 -1.64 -8.73
C CYS A 179 -2.27 -0.82 -7.79
N GLU A 180 -1.73 -1.44 -6.73
CA GLU A 180 -0.83 -0.75 -5.79
C GLU A 180 0.45 -0.29 -6.48
N VAL A 181 1.10 -1.16 -7.27
CA VAL A 181 2.34 -0.78 -7.97
C VAL A 181 2.10 0.42 -8.90
N VAL A 182 1.00 0.43 -9.66
CA VAL A 182 0.65 1.57 -10.51
C VAL A 182 0.30 2.81 -9.69
N GLU A 183 -0.42 2.66 -8.58
CA GLU A 183 -0.72 3.76 -7.65
C GLU A 183 0.56 4.44 -7.17
N ARG A 184 1.50 3.68 -6.60
CA ARG A 184 2.75 4.24 -6.05
C ARG A 184 3.54 4.98 -7.12
N ASN A 185 3.62 4.42 -8.32
CA ASN A 185 4.29 5.05 -9.45
C ASN A 185 3.59 6.35 -9.89
N ALA A 186 2.27 6.33 -10.01
CA ALA A 186 1.47 7.48 -10.44
C ALA A 186 1.53 8.62 -9.40
N VAL A 187 1.36 8.29 -8.12
CA VAL A 187 1.41 9.25 -7.01
C VAL A 187 2.80 9.88 -6.90
N GLN A 188 3.89 9.11 -6.99
CA GLN A 188 5.25 9.65 -6.94
C GLN A 188 5.49 10.69 -8.05
N ARG A 189 5.09 10.38 -9.28
CA ARG A 189 5.19 11.31 -10.42
C ARG A 189 4.31 12.54 -10.23
N TRP A 190 3.10 12.35 -9.69
CA TRP A 190 2.17 13.44 -9.43
C TRP A 190 2.68 14.40 -8.37
N MET A 191 3.23 13.91 -7.26
CA MET A 191 3.80 14.72 -6.17
C MET A 191 4.99 15.57 -6.63
N GLN A 192 5.79 15.07 -7.56
CA GLN A 192 6.93 15.80 -8.14
C GLN A 192 6.52 16.77 -9.25
N GLY A 193 5.30 16.64 -9.77
CA GLY A 193 4.80 17.41 -10.91
C GLY A 193 4.01 18.65 -10.51
N PRO A 194 3.76 19.57 -11.47
CA PRO A 194 2.90 20.73 -11.25
C PRO A 194 1.43 20.34 -11.02
N ALA A 195 1.04 19.11 -11.38
CA ALA A 195 -0.32 18.59 -11.20
C ALA A 195 -0.75 18.51 -9.72
N PHE A 196 0.19 18.38 -8.78
CA PHE A 196 -0.10 18.52 -7.34
C PHE A 196 -0.68 19.90 -7.01
N GLN A 197 -0.23 20.94 -7.72
CA GLN A 197 -0.76 22.30 -7.60
C GLN A 197 -2.05 22.53 -8.39
N GLY A 198 -2.54 21.51 -9.12
CA GLY A 198 -3.76 21.57 -9.92
C GLY A 198 -5.05 21.66 -9.10
N ALA A 199 -6.17 21.87 -9.79
CA ALA A 199 -7.48 21.99 -9.16
C ALA A 199 -7.88 20.69 -8.45
N ALA A 200 -8.28 20.81 -7.18
CA ALA A 200 -8.89 19.74 -6.42
C ALA A 200 -10.41 19.83 -6.52
N ARG A 201 -11.10 18.69 -6.37
CA ARG A 201 -12.57 18.62 -6.31
C ARG A 201 -13.03 18.24 -4.91
N ARG A 202 -14.12 18.82 -4.45
CA ARG A 202 -14.74 18.45 -3.17
C ARG A 202 -15.44 17.10 -3.31
N VAL A 203 -15.06 16.12 -2.50
CA VAL A 203 -15.73 14.81 -2.48
C VAL A 203 -17.18 14.98 -2.04
N THR A 204 -18.11 14.37 -2.77
CA THR A 204 -19.55 14.42 -2.48
C THR A 204 -20.09 13.04 -2.14
N ALA A 205 -21.23 13.00 -1.44
CA ALA A 205 -21.95 11.75 -1.20
C ALA A 205 -22.36 11.06 -2.52
N ALA A 206 -22.61 11.79 -3.61
CA ALA A 206 -22.93 11.19 -4.90
C ALA A 206 -21.72 10.47 -5.52
N ALA A 207 -20.52 11.05 -5.42
CA ALA A 207 -19.30 10.44 -5.93
C ALA A 207 -18.87 9.19 -5.14
N ALA A 208 -19.08 9.19 -3.82
CA ALA A 208 -18.71 8.10 -2.92
C ALA A 208 -19.92 7.59 -2.13
N ALA A 209 -20.98 7.17 -2.83
CA ALA A 209 -22.27 6.81 -2.21
C ALA A 209 -22.20 5.80 -1.05
N PRO A 210 -21.42 4.71 -1.12
CA PRO A 210 -21.26 3.79 0.02
C PRO A 210 -20.62 4.42 1.27
N LEU A 211 -19.97 5.58 1.12
CA LEU A 211 -19.32 6.33 2.18
C LEU A 211 -20.11 7.55 2.64
N ALA A 212 -21.33 7.77 2.13
CA ALA A 212 -22.13 8.95 2.50
C ALA A 212 -22.27 9.16 4.02
N PRO A 213 -22.54 8.12 4.85
CA PRO A 213 -22.60 8.30 6.30
C PRO A 213 -21.26 8.70 6.93
N LEU A 214 -20.13 8.29 6.35
CA LEU A 214 -18.79 8.70 6.80
C LEU A 214 -18.55 10.17 6.44
N LEU A 215 -18.88 10.57 5.22
CA LEU A 215 -18.74 11.96 4.77
C LEU A 215 -19.60 12.92 5.58
N GLU A 216 -20.82 12.53 5.96
CA GLU A 216 -21.68 13.29 6.86
C GLU A 216 -21.05 13.49 8.24
N ARG A 217 -20.43 12.45 8.81
CA ARG A 217 -19.71 12.57 10.10
C ARG A 217 -18.47 13.45 9.98
N CYS A 218 -17.70 13.35 8.89
CA CYS A 218 -16.60 14.29 8.63
C CYS A 218 -17.11 15.73 8.57
N ALA A 219 -18.19 16.00 7.84
CA ALA A 219 -18.77 17.34 7.74
C ALA A 219 -19.29 17.85 9.10
N ALA A 220 -19.94 16.99 9.89
CA ALA A 220 -20.39 17.32 11.25
C ALA A 220 -19.23 17.62 12.20
N ALA A 221 -18.06 17.01 11.98
CA ALA A 221 -16.82 17.31 12.68
C ALA A 221 -16.09 18.56 12.14
N GLY A 222 -16.69 19.29 11.18
CA GLY A 222 -16.09 20.48 10.57
C GLY A 222 -14.94 20.15 9.61
N GLN A 223 -14.91 18.93 9.07
CA GLN A 223 -13.89 18.45 8.16
C GLN A 223 -14.44 18.25 6.75
N VAL A 224 -13.55 18.43 5.78
CA VAL A 224 -13.86 18.35 4.36
C VAL A 224 -12.85 17.45 3.66
N LEU A 225 -13.27 16.86 2.53
CA LEU A 225 -12.41 16.04 1.71
C LEU A 225 -12.21 16.67 0.33
N LEU A 226 -10.95 16.77 -0.07
CA LEU A 226 -10.52 17.16 -1.41
C LEU A 226 -9.94 15.97 -2.14
N ALA A 227 -10.31 15.80 -3.40
CA ALA A 227 -9.82 14.75 -4.27
C ALA A 227 -9.10 15.33 -5.48
N TRP A 228 -8.02 14.65 -5.88
CA TRP A 228 -7.33 14.84 -7.14
C TRP A 228 -7.49 13.59 -7.98
N ASP A 229 -7.71 13.77 -9.27
CA ASP A 229 -7.58 12.72 -10.27
C ASP A 229 -6.10 12.65 -10.69
N ILE A 230 -5.51 11.47 -10.58
CA ILE A 230 -4.10 11.22 -10.87
C ILE A 230 -4.02 10.37 -12.15
N PRO A 231 -3.35 10.87 -13.20
CA PRO A 231 -3.09 10.08 -14.40
C PRO A 231 -2.29 8.82 -14.05
N ALA A 232 -2.97 7.66 -14.02
CA ALA A 232 -2.37 6.39 -13.63
C ALA A 232 -1.76 5.63 -14.82
N GLY A 233 -2.50 5.56 -15.94
CA GLY A 233 -2.19 4.67 -17.07
C GLY A 233 -2.77 3.26 -16.88
N ALA A 234 -2.50 2.34 -17.80
CA ALA A 234 -2.92 0.93 -17.76
C ALA A 234 -4.43 0.70 -17.63
N GLY A 235 -5.26 1.65 -18.06
CA GLY A 235 -6.72 1.59 -17.88
C GLY A 235 -7.17 1.67 -16.42
N LEU A 236 -6.30 2.15 -15.52
CA LEU A 236 -6.60 2.32 -14.11
C LEU A 236 -6.94 3.78 -13.79
N HIS A 237 -7.78 3.97 -12.78
CA HIS A 237 -8.13 5.26 -12.20
C HIS A 237 -7.42 5.40 -10.86
N CYS A 238 -6.69 6.49 -10.65
CA CYS A 238 -5.98 6.75 -9.40
C CYS A 238 -6.45 8.07 -8.79
N HIS A 239 -6.74 8.06 -7.49
CA HIS A 239 -7.15 9.24 -6.75
C HIS A 239 -6.24 9.48 -5.54
N ALA A 240 -5.87 10.74 -5.32
CA ALA A 240 -5.42 11.20 -4.01
C ALA A 240 -6.58 11.92 -3.32
N VAL A 241 -6.79 11.61 -2.04
CA VAL A 241 -7.78 12.28 -1.21
C VAL A 241 -7.10 12.87 0.01
N MET A 242 -7.50 14.09 0.37
CA MET A 242 -7.05 14.79 1.57
C MET A 242 -8.24 15.14 2.45
N LEU A 243 -8.12 14.82 3.74
CA LEU A 243 -9.03 15.25 4.80
C LEU A 243 -8.38 16.40 5.55
N LEU A 244 -9.12 17.50 5.73
CA LEU A 244 -8.67 18.67 6.46
C LEU A 244 -9.84 19.32 7.23
N GLY A 245 -9.53 19.89 8.39
CA GLY A 245 -10.46 20.71 9.16
C GLY A 245 -10.28 22.21 8.87
N SER A 246 -11.25 23.01 9.31
CA SER A 246 -11.13 24.47 9.23
C SER A 246 -9.95 24.95 10.10
N PRO A 247 -9.03 25.77 9.57
CA PRO A 247 -7.90 26.29 10.33
C PRO A 247 -8.32 27.21 11.48
N ASP A 248 -9.55 27.74 11.45
CA ASP A 248 -10.10 28.61 12.49
C ASP A 248 -10.94 27.84 13.53
N ALA A 249 -11.28 26.58 13.23
CA ALA A 249 -12.05 25.75 14.15
C ALA A 249 -11.14 25.17 15.23
N ARG A 250 -11.44 25.48 16.49
CA ARG A 250 -10.88 24.73 17.63
C ARG A 250 -11.62 23.39 17.76
N ALA A 251 -11.24 22.42 16.95
CA ALA A 251 -11.70 21.06 17.14
C ALA A 251 -11.16 20.50 18.47
N ALA A 252 -11.96 19.72 19.18
CA ALA A 252 -11.51 19.02 20.38
C ALA A 252 -10.35 18.04 20.07
N ARG A 253 -10.21 17.60 18.81
CA ARG A 253 -9.15 16.74 18.29
C ARG A 253 -8.63 17.23 16.93
N ASP A 254 -7.79 18.25 16.96
CA ASP A 254 -7.04 18.68 15.78
C ASP A 254 -5.75 17.86 15.66
N VAL A 255 -5.79 16.84 14.80
CA VAL A 255 -4.60 16.06 14.41
C VAL A 255 -4.07 16.48 13.04
N GLY A 256 -4.62 17.53 12.42
CA GLY A 256 -4.11 18.11 11.18
C GLY A 256 -4.72 17.54 9.89
N ALA A 257 -3.96 17.65 8.79
CA ALA A 257 -4.33 17.21 7.45
C ALA A 257 -3.78 15.81 7.15
N PHE A 258 -4.62 14.97 6.53
CA PHE A 258 -4.30 13.58 6.21
C PHE A 258 -4.56 13.31 4.75
N SER A 259 -3.73 12.47 4.14
CA SER A 259 -3.93 12.01 2.77
C SER A 259 -4.03 10.49 2.68
N GLY A 260 -4.68 10.03 1.62
CA GLY A 260 -4.79 8.63 1.26
C GLY A 260 -4.90 8.50 -0.25
N PHE A 261 -4.56 7.32 -0.75
CA PHE A 261 -4.51 7.04 -2.17
C PHE A 261 -5.36 5.81 -2.49
N GLY A 262 -5.85 5.75 -3.73
CA GLY A 262 -6.57 4.60 -4.21
C GLY A 262 -6.49 4.49 -5.72
N CYS A 263 -6.26 3.28 -6.22
CA CYS A 263 -6.18 2.95 -7.63
C CYS A 263 -6.98 1.68 -7.92
N SER A 264 -7.73 1.67 -9.02
CA SER A 264 -8.58 0.55 -9.40
C SER A 264 -9.00 0.69 -10.87
N PRO A 265 -9.35 -0.42 -11.56
CA PRO A 265 -10.06 -0.35 -12.83
C PRO A 265 -11.42 0.35 -12.70
N ASP A 266 -12.05 0.32 -11.52
CA ASP A 266 -13.27 1.06 -11.22
C ASP A 266 -12.95 2.42 -10.55
N PRO A 267 -13.29 3.57 -11.17
CA PRO A 267 -13.06 4.88 -10.56
C PRO A 267 -13.78 5.08 -9.22
N ARG A 268 -14.95 4.45 -9.03
CA ARG A 268 -15.67 4.49 -7.74
C ARG A 268 -14.88 3.77 -6.66
N ALA A 269 -14.40 2.56 -6.96
CA ALA A 269 -13.59 1.79 -6.03
C ALA A 269 -12.25 2.47 -5.72
N ALA A 270 -11.62 3.12 -6.71
CA ALA A 270 -10.41 3.92 -6.52
C ALA A 270 -10.65 5.10 -5.56
N LEU A 271 -11.72 5.87 -5.77
CA LEU A 271 -12.07 6.99 -4.88
C LEU A 271 -12.40 6.50 -3.47
N GLN A 272 -13.18 5.43 -3.35
CA GLN A 272 -13.52 4.84 -2.05
C GLN A 272 -12.27 4.36 -1.31
N ALA A 273 -11.36 3.67 -2.00
CA ALA A 273 -10.08 3.26 -1.44
C ALA A 273 -9.30 4.46 -0.89
N ALA A 274 -9.21 5.54 -1.67
CA ALA A 274 -8.52 6.76 -1.27
C ALA A 274 -9.16 7.41 -0.03
N VAL A 275 -10.49 7.59 -0.01
CA VAL A 275 -11.21 8.16 1.15
C VAL A 275 -11.01 7.33 2.41
N LEU A 276 -11.16 6.00 2.30
CA LEU A 276 -11.01 5.09 3.43
C LEU A 276 -9.57 5.11 3.97
N GLU A 277 -8.58 5.16 3.07
CA GLU A 277 -7.17 5.27 3.45
C GLU A 277 -6.87 6.62 4.12
N THR A 278 -7.43 7.72 3.62
CA THR A 278 -7.28 9.05 4.24
C THR A 278 -7.76 9.06 5.69
N VAL A 279 -8.96 8.51 5.95
CA VAL A 279 -9.52 8.46 7.30
C VAL A 279 -8.76 7.47 8.19
N GLN A 280 -8.31 6.34 7.65
CA GLN A 280 -7.45 5.41 8.39
C GLN A 280 -6.12 6.07 8.78
N SER A 281 -5.48 6.85 7.90
CA SER A 281 -4.22 7.56 8.18
C SER A 281 -4.36 8.48 9.40
N ARG A 282 -5.50 9.17 9.53
CA ARG A 282 -5.84 9.97 10.71
C ARG A 282 -5.85 9.11 11.98
N LEU A 283 -6.57 8.00 11.95
CA LEU A 283 -6.71 7.12 13.10
C LEU A 283 -5.40 6.36 13.44
N THR A 284 -4.55 6.13 12.44
CA THR A 284 -3.19 5.62 12.63
C THR A 284 -2.40 6.54 13.55
N MET A 285 -2.40 7.85 13.26
CA MET A 285 -1.73 8.86 14.10
C MET A 285 -2.37 9.01 15.48
N ILE A 286 -3.71 9.03 15.57
CA ILE A 286 -4.42 9.11 16.86
C ILE A 286 -4.08 7.93 17.76
N SER A 287 -3.98 6.72 17.19
CA SER A 287 -3.66 5.52 17.96
C SER A 287 -2.24 5.54 18.52
N GLY A 288 -1.30 6.18 17.83
CA GLY A 288 0.12 6.18 18.18
C GLY A 288 0.75 4.78 18.29
N ALA A 289 0.13 3.76 17.69
CA ALA A 289 0.46 2.36 17.95
C ALA A 289 1.57 1.80 17.03
N ARG A 290 1.99 2.54 16.01
CA ARG A 290 3.07 2.11 15.11
C ARG A 290 4.41 2.69 15.55
N ASP A 291 5.44 1.86 15.46
CA ASP A 291 6.81 2.19 15.85
C ASP A 291 7.54 3.12 14.85
N ASP A 292 6.91 3.39 13.71
CA ASP A 292 7.46 4.19 12.61
C ASP A 292 6.80 5.56 12.46
N LEU A 293 6.08 6.01 13.49
CA LEU A 293 5.55 7.37 13.58
C LEU A 293 6.50 8.21 14.45
N PHE A 294 7.28 9.07 13.81
CA PHE A 294 8.20 9.97 14.49
C PHE A 294 7.54 11.34 14.72
N PRO A 295 8.08 12.18 15.63
CA PRO A 295 7.53 13.50 15.92
C PRO A 295 7.34 14.39 14.67
N GLU A 296 8.22 14.25 13.69
CA GLU A 296 8.21 14.99 12.43
C GLU A 296 6.93 14.74 11.62
N GLU A 297 6.39 13.51 11.61
CA GLU A 297 5.10 13.22 10.98
C GLU A 297 3.94 13.97 11.68
N PHE A 298 3.96 14.05 13.02
CA PHE A 298 2.93 14.79 13.77
C PHE A 298 3.01 16.30 13.53
N GLU A 299 4.21 16.84 13.35
CA GLU A 299 4.42 18.25 13.00
C GLU A 299 3.95 18.54 11.58
N ARG A 300 4.34 17.69 10.61
CA ARG A 300 3.94 17.82 9.21
C ARG A 300 2.43 17.80 9.02
N CYS A 301 1.73 16.88 9.70
CA CYS A 301 0.26 16.83 9.65
C CYS A 301 -0.38 18.13 10.16
N ARG A 302 0.24 18.78 11.16
CA ARG A 302 -0.27 20.00 11.81
C ARG A 302 0.31 21.29 11.24
N ASP A 303 0.93 21.25 10.06
CA ASP A 303 1.42 22.46 9.40
C ASP A 303 0.24 23.40 9.07
N ALA A 304 0.15 24.49 9.84
CA ALA A 304 -0.93 25.45 9.74
C ALA A 304 -0.90 26.24 8.42
N ALA A 305 0.27 26.46 7.82
CA ALA A 305 0.38 27.15 6.53
C ALA A 305 -0.13 26.24 5.40
N PHE A 306 0.25 24.96 5.44
CA PHE A 306 -0.25 23.95 4.53
C PHE A 306 -1.77 23.77 4.65
N ALA A 307 -2.28 23.60 5.89
CA ALA A 307 -3.70 23.45 6.15
C ALA A 307 -4.51 24.65 5.64
N ARG A 308 -4.05 25.88 5.89
CA ARG A 308 -4.68 27.10 5.34
C ARG A 308 -4.69 27.12 3.81
N ALA A 309 -3.57 26.78 3.16
CA ALA A 309 -3.51 26.75 1.70
C ALA A 309 -4.49 25.74 1.08
N MET A 310 -4.61 24.55 1.69
CA MET A 310 -5.57 23.54 1.25
C MET A 310 -7.02 23.94 1.57
N TRP A 311 -7.26 24.65 2.68
CA TRP A 311 -8.59 25.17 3.02
C TRP A 311 -9.06 26.22 2.00
N VAL A 312 -8.20 27.17 1.62
CA VAL A 312 -8.52 28.12 0.54
C VAL A 312 -8.82 27.40 -0.77
N ARG A 313 -8.06 26.33 -1.09
CA ARG A 313 -8.35 25.50 -2.27
C ARG A 313 -9.74 24.86 -2.17
N HIS A 314 -10.14 24.41 -0.98
CA HIS A 314 -11.47 23.85 -0.76
C HIS A 314 -12.59 24.86 -1.03
N GLU A 315 -12.47 26.10 -0.57
CA GLU A 315 -13.48 27.15 -0.77
C GLU A 315 -13.75 27.44 -2.25
N HIS A 316 -12.75 27.21 -3.12
CA HIS A 316 -12.84 27.41 -4.56
C HIS A 316 -13.04 26.11 -5.35
N SER A 317 -13.17 24.96 -4.67
CA SER A 317 -13.26 23.66 -5.31
C SER A 317 -14.67 23.38 -5.85
N ALA A 318 -14.73 22.85 -7.06
CA ALA A 318 -15.97 22.32 -7.63
C ALA A 318 -16.34 20.99 -6.96
N PRO A 319 -17.63 20.63 -6.85
CA PRO A 319 -18.03 19.30 -6.39
C PRO A 319 -17.51 18.22 -7.34
N LEU A 320 -17.18 17.05 -6.79
CA LEU A 320 -16.96 15.83 -7.54
C LEU A 320 -18.32 15.19 -7.87
N ASP A 321 -18.59 15.01 -9.16
CA ASP A 321 -19.83 14.39 -9.64
C ASP A 321 -19.78 12.86 -9.46
N ALA A 322 -20.94 12.23 -9.55
CA ALA A 322 -21.01 10.78 -9.66
C ALA A 322 -20.37 10.32 -10.97
N PHE A 323 -19.62 9.22 -10.91
CA PHE A 323 -19.08 8.56 -12.10
C PHE A 323 -20.23 7.99 -12.94
N ALA A 324 -20.15 8.08 -14.28
CA ALA A 324 -21.23 7.65 -15.17
C ALA A 324 -21.28 6.12 -15.32
N ASP A 325 -20.11 5.48 -15.35
CA ASP A 325 -19.98 4.06 -15.69
C ASP A 325 -19.68 3.19 -14.46
N ALA A 326 -20.12 1.93 -14.51
CA ALA A 326 -19.60 0.87 -13.67
C ALA A 326 -18.52 0.15 -14.50
N ALA A 327 -17.32 -0.03 -13.95
CA ALA A 327 -16.30 -0.81 -14.64
C ALA A 327 -16.71 -2.29 -14.71
N GLU A 328 -16.32 -2.94 -15.81
CA GLU A 328 -16.42 -4.39 -15.94
C GLU A 328 -15.38 -5.07 -15.03
N ASP A 329 -15.68 -6.29 -14.59
CA ASP A 329 -14.72 -7.13 -13.87
C ASP A 329 -13.43 -7.27 -14.70
N THR A 330 -12.36 -6.64 -14.21
CA THR A 330 -11.08 -6.57 -14.92
C THR A 330 -10.12 -7.60 -14.33
N ALA A 331 -9.69 -8.55 -15.14
CA ALA A 331 -8.72 -9.56 -14.74
C ALA A 331 -7.31 -8.98 -14.53
N ALA A 332 -6.52 -9.59 -13.64
CA ALA A 332 -5.14 -9.19 -13.38
C ALA A 332 -4.27 -9.22 -14.66
N ASP A 333 -4.48 -10.21 -15.53
CA ASP A 333 -3.77 -10.34 -16.81
C ASP A 333 -4.04 -9.15 -17.75
N ALA A 334 -5.27 -8.61 -17.74
CA ALA A 334 -5.61 -7.45 -18.56
C ALA A 334 -4.87 -6.19 -18.08
N VAL A 335 -4.79 -5.99 -16.76
CA VAL A 335 -4.02 -4.90 -16.16
C VAL A 335 -2.53 -5.08 -16.45
N ALA A 336 -2.00 -6.30 -16.32
CA ALA A 336 -0.61 -6.59 -16.63
C ALA A 336 -0.27 -6.31 -18.11
N ALA A 337 -1.13 -6.73 -19.04
CA ALA A 337 -0.97 -6.42 -20.47
C ALA A 337 -1.00 -4.91 -20.74
N ALA A 338 -1.88 -4.18 -20.05
CA ALA A 338 -1.93 -2.73 -20.14
C ALA A 338 -0.68 -2.06 -19.56
N ILE A 339 -0.11 -2.60 -18.47
CA ILE A 339 1.17 -2.14 -17.91
C ILE A 339 2.32 -2.36 -18.91
N GLU A 340 2.47 -3.56 -19.46
CA GLU A 340 3.56 -3.85 -20.42
C GLU A 340 3.43 -2.96 -21.68
N ARG A 341 2.20 -2.68 -22.13
CA ARG A 341 1.92 -1.80 -23.28
C ARG A 341 2.21 -0.33 -22.99
N ASP A 342 1.71 0.20 -21.87
CA ASP A 342 1.73 1.65 -21.60
C ASP A 342 3.08 2.12 -21.04
N PHE A 343 3.82 1.23 -20.36
CA PHE A 343 5.09 1.56 -19.70
C PHE A 343 6.31 0.84 -20.29
N GLY A 344 6.11 -0.16 -21.15
CA GLY A 344 7.20 -0.96 -21.72
C GLY A 344 7.97 -1.79 -20.68
N GLN A 345 7.37 -2.01 -19.50
CA GLN A 345 8.01 -2.75 -18.40
C GLN A 345 7.39 -4.15 -18.26
N PRO A 346 8.19 -5.21 -18.10
CA PRO A 346 7.66 -6.54 -17.86
C PRO A 346 7.01 -6.64 -16.48
N VAL A 347 5.97 -7.45 -16.38
CA VAL A 347 5.31 -7.74 -15.09
C VAL A 347 5.75 -9.12 -14.61
N TYR A 348 6.47 -9.14 -13.49
CA TYR A 348 6.85 -10.35 -12.79
C TYR A 348 5.99 -10.56 -11.54
N TRP A 349 5.88 -11.80 -11.09
CA TRP A 349 5.21 -12.12 -9.84
C TRP A 349 5.74 -13.40 -9.21
N ARG A 350 5.40 -13.60 -7.94
CA ARG A 350 5.64 -14.85 -7.21
C ARG A 350 4.48 -15.12 -6.26
N ASP A 351 4.02 -16.37 -6.23
CA ASP A 351 3.16 -16.86 -5.15
C ASP A 351 3.99 -17.03 -3.88
N LEU A 352 3.60 -16.35 -2.81
CA LEU A 352 4.22 -16.48 -1.49
C LEU A 352 3.35 -17.29 -0.54
N GLY A 353 2.09 -17.55 -0.92
CA GLY A 353 1.08 -18.14 -0.08
C GLY A 353 1.32 -19.61 0.21
N ARG A 354 0.57 -20.13 1.18
CA ARG A 354 0.49 -21.58 1.43
C ARG A 354 -0.76 -22.14 0.76
N HIS A 355 -0.63 -23.32 0.16
CA HIS A 355 -1.77 -23.98 -0.52
C HIS A 355 -2.87 -24.48 0.43
N ASP A 356 -2.61 -24.60 1.73
CA ASP A 356 -3.59 -25.02 2.75
C ASP A 356 -4.43 -23.87 3.32
N ALA A 357 -4.09 -22.61 2.99
CA ALA A 357 -4.75 -21.43 3.51
C ALA A 357 -6.03 -21.07 2.71
N PRO A 358 -7.05 -20.45 3.35
CA PRO A 358 -8.28 -20.00 2.68
C PRO A 358 -8.09 -18.67 1.91
N PHE A 359 -6.85 -18.32 1.59
CA PHE A 359 -6.45 -17.09 0.92
C PHE A 359 -5.14 -17.33 0.15
N ALA A 360 -4.86 -16.45 -0.82
CA ALA A 360 -3.60 -16.38 -1.54
C ALA A 360 -2.81 -15.15 -1.09
N VAL A 361 -1.48 -15.23 -1.17
CA VAL A 361 -0.56 -14.10 -0.93
C VAL A 361 0.42 -14.07 -2.09
N VAL A 362 0.54 -12.93 -2.76
CA VAL A 362 1.40 -12.77 -3.93
C VAL A 362 2.25 -11.53 -3.80
N ARG A 363 3.36 -11.51 -4.53
CA ARG A 363 4.16 -10.31 -4.75
C ARG A 363 4.30 -10.07 -6.25
N ALA A 364 3.82 -8.92 -6.72
CA ALA A 364 4.05 -8.44 -8.08
C ALA A 364 5.25 -7.47 -8.10
N LEU A 365 6.02 -7.52 -9.19
CA LEU A 365 7.16 -6.64 -9.45
C LEU A 365 7.04 -6.08 -10.87
N VAL A 366 7.13 -4.76 -10.99
CA VAL A 366 7.23 -4.07 -12.28
C VAL A 366 8.51 -3.22 -12.24
N PRO A 367 9.67 -3.78 -12.66
CA PRO A 367 10.92 -3.05 -12.67
C PRO A 367 10.76 -1.74 -13.48
N GLY A 368 11.43 -0.68 -13.06
CA GLY A 368 11.34 0.65 -13.69
C GLY A 368 10.19 1.53 -13.18
N MET A 369 9.21 0.98 -12.46
CA MET A 369 8.19 1.78 -11.78
C MET A 369 8.69 2.34 -10.45
N GLN A 370 8.35 3.60 -10.18
CA GLN A 370 8.74 4.27 -8.95
C GLN A 370 7.95 3.76 -7.76
N GLN A 371 8.61 3.71 -6.59
CA GLN A 371 7.98 3.42 -5.32
C GLN A 371 7.78 4.73 -4.54
N LEU A 372 6.69 4.83 -3.79
CA LEU A 372 6.40 6.00 -2.97
C LEU A 372 7.27 5.99 -1.70
N GLY A 373 7.98 7.09 -1.44
CA GLY A 373 8.27 7.54 -0.07
C GLY A 373 9.08 6.63 0.87
N MET A 374 10.21 6.07 0.45
CA MET A 374 11.18 5.44 1.39
C MET A 374 12.59 6.07 1.27
N ASP A 375 12.66 7.39 1.10
CA ASP A 375 13.87 8.11 1.44
C ASP A 375 13.96 8.24 2.99
N GLN A 376 14.63 7.25 3.59
CA GLN A 376 15.57 7.37 4.73
C GLN A 376 15.29 6.79 6.13
N VAL A 377 14.09 6.41 6.61
CA VAL A 377 13.96 6.00 8.04
C VAL A 377 12.94 4.88 8.30
N TYR A 378 13.22 3.63 7.89
CA TYR A 378 12.38 2.48 8.30
C TYR A 378 13.21 1.24 8.59
N TYR A 379 14.04 1.27 9.64
CA TYR A 379 14.88 0.13 9.98
C TYR A 379 14.86 -0.17 11.48
N CYS A 380 14.35 -1.34 11.84
CA CYS A 380 14.52 -1.93 13.18
C CYS A 380 16.02 -2.21 13.38
N GLN A 381 16.67 -1.34 14.14
CA GLN A 381 18.11 -1.41 14.40
C GLN A 381 18.41 -2.54 15.39
N ASN A 382 18.96 -3.66 14.92
CA ASN A 382 19.56 -4.63 15.82
C ASN A 382 20.95 -4.14 16.25
N ARG A 383 21.01 -3.36 17.35
CA ARG A 383 22.28 -3.18 18.06
C ARG A 383 22.62 -4.49 18.74
N ARG A 384 23.53 -5.28 18.15
CA ARG A 384 24.22 -6.30 18.94
C ARG A 384 25.12 -5.57 19.92
N ALA A 385 24.82 -5.75 21.21
CA ALA A 385 25.65 -5.32 22.31
C ALA A 385 27.07 -5.88 22.12
N ALA A 386 28.05 -4.97 22.16
CA ALA A 386 29.44 -5.23 22.52
C ALA A 386 29.80 -4.23 23.62
#